data_AF-A0AAN6M8N2-F1
#
_entry.id   AF-A0AAN6M8N2-F1
#
_cell.length_a   1.000
_cell.length_b   1.000
_cell.length_c   1.000
_cell.angle_alpha   90.00
_cell.angle_beta   90.00
_cell.angle_gamma   90.00
#
_symmetry.space_group_name_H-M   'P 1'
#
loop_
_entity.id
_entity.type
_entity.pdbx_description
1 polymer ?
#
loop_
_entity_poly.entity_id
_entity_poly.type
_entity_poly.pdbx_seq_one_letter_code
_entity_poly.pdbx_strand_id
1 'polypeptide(L)'
;MSFRSALIAATAFVAATNAHITISNPVPYSADQVKIDKAAITAEQFPCKSQYGFTVTQMNSMKVGEPQKLEFDGSAVHGGGSCQLSYTTDTTPTKDSVFKVIKSIEGGCPGVDGTKSFEYTLPDSIPNGKGTFAWSWFAKMSGAPEFYMNCAPIDVTGGAADASGLDALPDMFQANIASTTCKSPLNKAVKFPNPGSNLEDGGTNDLEAPTGECGASGSSPTTPQQPASSPAPETPEAPAVSAPAVSSPAAAPVQSTLATVVATPAPAATGSAGAPSAGGNGNEAGSGSSGSGSTGSTGSTGGSSTGACTSEGGIVCNGPTKFGLCNGGSVVWQDVAPGTTCSNGVISKRSMYYGRAARAAFQN
;
A
#
# COMPACT_ATOMS: atom_id res chain seq x y z
N MET A 1 9.99 -60.27 -17.31
CA MET A 1 8.99 -59.20 -17.10
C MET A 1 9.72 -58.01 -16.52
N SER A 2 9.72 -56.88 -17.24
CA SER A 2 10.47 -55.67 -16.91
C SER A 2 9.48 -54.63 -16.38
N PHE A 3 9.57 -54.27 -15.10
CA PHE A 3 8.82 -53.15 -14.54
C PHE A 3 9.74 -51.95 -14.45
N ARG A 4 9.47 -50.95 -15.29
CA ARG A 4 10.11 -49.65 -15.30
C ARG A 4 9.52 -48.81 -14.17
N SER A 5 10.30 -48.48 -13.14
CA SER A 5 9.91 -47.52 -12.12
C SER A 5 9.86 -46.12 -12.71
N ALA A 6 8.66 -45.55 -12.80
CA ALA A 6 8.45 -44.14 -13.11
C ALA A 6 8.70 -43.30 -11.85
N LEU A 7 9.74 -42.47 -11.87
CA LEU A 7 9.94 -41.37 -10.94
C LEU A 7 8.89 -40.29 -11.23
N ILE A 8 7.82 -40.23 -10.45
CA ILE A 8 6.91 -39.08 -10.43
C ILE A 8 7.51 -38.06 -9.46
N ALA A 9 8.21 -37.06 -10.02
CA ALA A 9 8.63 -35.89 -9.27
C ALA A 9 7.41 -34.99 -9.01
N ALA A 10 6.85 -35.06 -7.81
CA ALA A 10 5.83 -34.12 -7.36
C ALA A 10 6.51 -32.80 -6.96
N THR A 11 6.61 -31.86 -7.89
CA THR A 11 6.99 -30.47 -7.61
C THR A 11 5.87 -29.79 -6.84
N ALA A 12 6.01 -29.69 -5.51
CA ALA A 12 5.17 -28.84 -4.69
C ALA A 12 5.44 -27.37 -5.06
N PHE A 13 4.56 -26.78 -5.88
CA PHE A 13 4.52 -25.33 -6.08
C PHE A 13 4.04 -24.69 -4.77
N VAL A 14 4.97 -24.26 -3.92
CA VAL A 14 4.67 -23.36 -2.82
C VAL A 14 4.28 -22.02 -3.46
N ALA A 15 2.98 -21.72 -3.48
CA ALA A 15 2.51 -20.38 -3.84
C ALA A 15 2.98 -19.41 -2.76
N ALA A 16 4.12 -18.75 -3.00
CA ALA A 16 4.59 -17.66 -2.17
C ALA A 16 3.57 -16.51 -2.28
N THR A 17 2.70 -16.38 -1.28
CA THR A 17 1.80 -15.23 -1.17
C THR A 17 2.63 -14.05 -0.68
N ASN A 18 2.98 -13.14 -1.60
CA ASN A 18 3.67 -11.91 -1.23
C ASN A 18 2.64 -10.91 -0.68
N ALA A 19 2.51 -10.88 0.65
CA ALA A 19 1.55 -10.04 1.33
C ALA A 19 1.91 -8.54 1.30
N HIS A 20 3.14 -8.18 0.95
CA HIS A 20 3.62 -6.79 0.97
C HIS A 20 2.93 -5.91 -0.07
N ILE A 21 3.26 -4.61 -0.08
CA ILE A 21 2.53 -3.60 -0.84
C ILE A 21 3.28 -3.20 -2.11
N THR A 22 2.52 -3.06 -3.20
CA THR A 22 2.96 -2.37 -4.42
C THR A 22 1.90 -1.35 -4.85
N ILE A 23 2.28 -0.35 -5.67
CA ILE A 23 1.29 0.47 -6.38
C ILE A 23 0.54 -0.35 -7.43
N SER A 24 -0.75 -0.10 -7.55
CA SER A 24 -1.62 -0.56 -8.65
C SER A 24 -2.08 0.58 -9.54
N ASN A 25 -2.17 1.80 -8.99
CA ASN A 25 -2.40 3.03 -9.74
C ASN A 25 -1.47 4.14 -9.22
N PRO A 26 -0.67 4.80 -10.09
CA PRO A 26 -0.51 4.52 -11.51
C PRO A 26 0.05 3.12 -11.79
N VAL A 27 -0.21 2.60 -13.00
CA VAL A 27 0.24 1.26 -13.39
C VAL A 27 1.77 1.25 -13.49
N PRO A 28 2.47 0.41 -12.71
CA PRO A 28 3.93 0.41 -12.66
C PRO A 28 4.57 -0.11 -13.95
N TYR A 29 5.86 0.19 -14.12
CA TYR A 29 6.70 -0.56 -15.07
C TYR A 29 6.72 -2.04 -14.72
N SER A 30 6.83 -2.89 -15.74
CA SER A 30 6.94 -4.35 -15.60
C SER A 30 5.88 -4.91 -14.63
N ALA A 31 4.62 -4.45 -14.79
CA ALA A 31 3.57 -4.59 -13.78
C ALA A 31 3.32 -6.04 -13.34
N ASP A 32 3.42 -7.00 -14.27
CA ASP A 32 3.25 -8.42 -13.96
C ASP A 32 4.30 -8.93 -12.98
N GLN A 33 5.56 -8.47 -13.11
CA GLN A 33 6.65 -8.84 -12.20
C GLN A 33 6.49 -8.14 -10.85
N VAL A 34 6.20 -6.85 -10.86
CA VAL A 34 6.03 -6.03 -9.66
C VAL A 34 4.82 -6.47 -8.83
N LYS A 35 3.77 -7.01 -9.46
CA LYS A 35 2.62 -7.61 -8.78
C LYS A 35 2.98 -8.89 -8.02
N ILE A 36 4.03 -9.59 -8.43
CA ILE A 36 4.54 -10.80 -7.77
C ILE A 36 5.57 -10.42 -6.70
N ASP A 37 6.54 -9.56 -7.04
CA ASP A 37 7.54 -9.05 -6.12
C ASP A 37 7.12 -7.71 -5.50
N LYS A 38 6.40 -7.81 -4.39
CA LYS A 38 5.99 -6.69 -3.55
C LYS A 38 6.93 -6.42 -2.38
N ALA A 39 8.08 -7.11 -2.29
CA ALA A 39 8.97 -6.97 -1.15
C ALA A 39 9.65 -5.58 -1.11
N ALA A 40 10.21 -5.22 0.05
CA ALA A 40 11.12 -4.08 0.16
C ALA A 40 12.31 -4.27 -0.79
N ILE A 41 12.86 -3.16 -1.29
CA ILE A 41 13.97 -3.20 -2.23
C ILE A 41 15.33 -3.32 -1.54
N THR A 42 16.26 -4.01 -2.17
CA THR A 42 17.69 -4.01 -1.82
C THR A 42 18.46 -2.94 -2.60
N ALA A 43 19.76 -2.80 -2.29
CA ALA A 43 20.65 -1.86 -3.00
C ALA A 43 20.80 -2.18 -4.49
N GLU A 44 20.79 -3.45 -4.84
CA GLU A 44 20.91 -3.95 -6.21
C GLU A 44 19.63 -3.65 -7.01
N GLN A 45 18.48 -3.73 -6.34
CA GLN A 45 17.16 -3.48 -6.92
C GLN A 45 16.84 -1.99 -7.07
N PHE A 46 17.64 -1.10 -6.45
CA PHE A 46 17.46 0.33 -6.58
C PHE A 46 18.01 0.90 -7.90
N PRO A 47 17.28 1.85 -8.53
CA PRO A 47 15.92 2.29 -8.20
C PRO A 47 14.84 1.36 -8.78
N CYS A 48 13.58 1.55 -8.37
CA CYS A 48 12.39 1.07 -9.09
C CYS A 48 12.24 -0.45 -9.27
N LYS A 49 12.94 -1.31 -8.51
CA LYS A 49 13.07 -2.75 -8.83
C LYS A 49 13.63 -2.98 -10.24
N SER A 50 14.69 -2.22 -10.55
CA SER A 50 15.34 -2.18 -11.87
C SER A 50 15.77 -3.54 -12.43
N GLN A 51 15.91 -4.58 -11.61
CA GLN A 51 16.18 -5.94 -12.08
C GLN A 51 15.09 -6.49 -13.03
N TYR A 52 13.86 -5.96 -12.96
CA TYR A 52 12.77 -6.33 -13.87
C TYR A 52 12.71 -5.45 -15.13
N GLY A 53 13.67 -4.51 -15.29
CA GLY A 53 13.68 -3.53 -16.37
C GLY A 53 12.53 -2.53 -16.28
N PHE A 54 12.38 -1.74 -17.35
CA PHE A 54 11.41 -0.64 -17.45
C PHE A 54 10.41 -0.91 -18.59
N THR A 55 9.79 -2.09 -18.60
CA THR A 55 8.80 -2.43 -19.63
C THR A 55 7.52 -1.63 -19.37
N VAL A 56 7.05 -0.88 -20.36
CA VAL A 56 5.79 -0.12 -20.24
C VAL A 56 4.62 -1.06 -20.47
N THR A 57 3.98 -1.51 -19.38
CA THR A 57 2.71 -2.26 -19.46
C THR A 57 1.57 -1.35 -19.89
N GLN A 58 1.49 -0.15 -19.32
CA GLN A 58 0.56 0.90 -19.68
C GLN A 58 1.23 2.25 -19.43
N MET A 59 1.17 3.17 -20.40
CA MET A 59 1.58 4.55 -20.20
C MET A 59 0.48 5.29 -19.42
N ASN A 60 0.81 5.89 -18.28
CA ASN A 60 -0.16 6.64 -17.49
C ASN A 60 -0.19 8.09 -17.97
N SER A 61 -1.21 8.48 -18.74
CA SER A 61 -1.38 9.88 -19.16
C SER A 61 -1.87 10.71 -17.98
N MET A 62 -1.10 11.74 -17.62
CA MET A 62 -1.40 12.60 -16.47
C MET A 62 -1.31 14.07 -16.89
N LYS A 63 -2.30 14.84 -16.49
CA LYS A 63 -2.30 16.28 -16.74
C LYS A 63 -1.99 17.02 -15.44
N VAL A 64 -1.09 18.00 -15.55
CA VAL A 64 -0.73 18.89 -14.44
C VAL A 64 -1.97 19.55 -13.85
N GLY A 65 -2.00 19.61 -12.52
CA GLY A 65 -3.11 20.15 -11.73
C GLY A 65 -4.36 19.26 -11.65
N GLU A 66 -4.48 18.20 -12.45
CA GLU A 66 -5.65 17.31 -12.37
C GLU A 66 -5.50 16.27 -11.26
N PRO A 67 -6.55 16.02 -10.45
CA PRO A 67 -6.52 14.99 -9.42
C PRO A 67 -6.20 13.61 -10.00
N GLN A 68 -5.17 12.99 -9.45
CA GLN A 68 -4.75 11.62 -9.71
C GLN A 68 -4.96 10.78 -8.45
N LYS A 69 -5.15 9.47 -8.65
CA LYS A 69 -5.26 8.52 -7.54
C LYS A 69 -3.96 7.74 -7.36
N LEU A 70 -3.58 7.55 -6.12
CA LEU A 70 -2.59 6.56 -5.71
C LEU A 70 -3.32 5.40 -5.07
N GLU A 71 -3.17 4.21 -5.65
CA GLU A 71 -3.82 2.99 -5.19
C GLU A 71 -2.78 1.87 -5.09
N PHE A 72 -3.08 0.89 -4.24
CA PHE A 72 -2.13 -0.14 -3.86
C PHE A 72 -2.75 -1.54 -3.94
N ASP A 73 -1.91 -2.52 -4.23
CA ASP A 73 -2.21 -3.95 -4.17
C ASP A 73 -1.31 -4.64 -3.14
N GLY A 74 -1.91 -5.46 -2.26
CA GLY A 74 -1.23 -6.09 -1.13
C GLY A 74 -2.02 -5.97 0.17
N SER A 75 -1.51 -6.56 1.25
CA SER A 75 -2.23 -6.67 2.54
C SER A 75 -1.41 -6.33 3.77
N ALA A 76 -0.08 -6.41 3.72
CA ALA A 76 0.83 -6.11 4.83
C ALA A 76 1.17 -4.61 4.83
N VAL A 77 0.26 -3.78 5.33
CA VAL A 77 0.45 -2.32 5.38
C VAL A 77 1.37 -1.86 6.51
N HIS A 78 1.87 -2.76 7.36
CA HIS A 78 2.79 -2.45 8.48
C HIS A 78 2.32 -1.30 9.40
N GLY A 79 0.99 -1.14 9.55
CA GLY A 79 0.30 -0.02 10.19
C GLY A 79 0.75 1.35 9.69
N GLY A 80 1.00 1.42 8.39
CA GLY A 80 1.41 2.59 7.65
C GLY A 80 2.91 2.84 7.72
N GLY A 81 3.25 4.10 7.93
CA GLY A 81 4.57 4.65 7.71
C GLY A 81 4.43 5.96 6.95
N SER A 82 5.50 6.38 6.30
CA SER A 82 5.50 7.60 5.49
C SER A 82 5.90 7.28 4.06
N CYS A 83 5.31 8.01 3.12
CA CYS A 83 5.57 7.84 1.69
C CYS A 83 6.01 9.17 1.06
N GLN A 84 6.84 9.09 0.02
CA GLN A 84 7.01 10.19 -0.92
C GLN A 84 6.61 9.76 -2.31
N LEU A 85 5.93 10.67 -2.99
CA LEU A 85 5.71 10.64 -4.43
C LEU A 85 6.73 11.55 -5.05
N SER A 86 7.49 11.01 -6.00
CA SER A 86 8.58 11.71 -6.65
C SER A 86 8.51 11.55 -8.16
N TYR A 87 9.19 12.44 -8.88
CA TYR A 87 9.25 12.41 -10.34
C TYR A 87 10.69 12.57 -10.82
N THR A 88 11.01 11.93 -11.94
CA THR A 88 12.22 12.19 -12.73
C THR A 88 11.87 12.20 -14.20
N THR A 89 12.59 13.00 -15.00
CA THR A 89 12.44 13.02 -16.46
C THR A 89 13.01 11.76 -17.12
N ASP A 90 13.79 10.97 -16.38
CA ASP A 90 14.35 9.71 -16.89
C ASP A 90 13.25 8.68 -17.12
N THR A 91 13.16 8.15 -18.34
CA THR A 91 12.21 7.09 -18.70
C THR A 91 12.71 5.70 -18.36
N THR A 92 14.01 5.57 -18.07
CA THR A 92 14.69 4.37 -17.57
C THR A 92 15.66 4.76 -16.45
N PRO A 93 15.16 5.05 -15.24
CA PRO A 93 16.01 5.54 -14.15
C PRO A 93 17.16 4.59 -13.79
N THR A 94 18.27 5.20 -13.37
CA THR A 94 19.48 4.53 -12.90
C THR A 94 19.79 4.94 -11.47
N LYS A 95 20.88 4.43 -10.90
CA LYS A 95 21.34 4.85 -9.57
C LYS A 95 21.74 6.33 -9.51
N ASP A 96 22.05 6.94 -10.66
CA ASP A 96 22.43 8.35 -10.78
C ASP A 96 21.22 9.25 -11.08
N SER A 97 20.05 8.68 -11.32
CA SER A 97 18.83 9.44 -11.58
C SER A 97 18.40 10.20 -10.34
N VAL A 98 18.08 11.48 -10.54
CA VAL A 98 17.57 12.34 -9.48
C VAL A 98 16.04 12.29 -9.49
N PHE A 99 15.47 11.84 -8.38
CA PHE A 99 14.03 11.86 -8.14
C PHE A 99 13.70 13.06 -7.29
N LYS A 100 12.72 13.84 -7.72
CA LYS A 100 12.29 15.09 -7.08
C LYS A 100 10.93 14.92 -6.41
N VAL A 101 10.83 15.31 -5.14
CA VAL A 101 9.62 15.13 -4.33
C VAL A 101 8.51 16.06 -4.81
N ILE A 102 7.37 15.48 -5.17
CA ILE A 102 6.16 16.20 -5.60
C ILE A 102 5.06 16.19 -4.53
N LYS A 103 5.08 15.18 -3.65
CA LYS A 103 4.19 15.09 -2.48
C LYS A 103 4.82 14.19 -1.42
N SER A 104 4.71 14.59 -0.16
CA SER A 104 5.02 13.73 0.99
C SER A 104 3.74 13.42 1.76
N ILE A 105 3.62 12.19 2.25
CA ILE A 105 2.55 11.75 3.15
C ILE A 105 3.24 11.22 4.41
N GLU A 106 3.16 11.98 5.50
CA GLU A 106 3.80 11.64 6.76
C GLU A 106 2.80 10.92 7.68
N GLY A 107 3.04 9.63 7.93
CA GLY A 107 2.10 8.79 8.66
C GLY A 107 0.99 8.23 7.79
N GLY A 108 0.42 7.10 8.22
CA GLY A 108 -0.79 6.53 7.63
C GLY A 108 -0.72 6.03 6.19
N CYS A 109 0.43 6.12 5.49
CA CYS A 109 0.62 5.59 4.14
C CYS A 109 1.33 4.23 4.19
N PRO A 110 0.89 3.21 3.40
CA PRO A 110 -0.22 3.18 2.44
C PRO A 110 -1.60 2.96 3.08
N GLY A 111 -1.66 2.88 4.41
CA GLY A 111 -2.87 2.74 5.21
C GLY A 111 -2.55 2.12 6.56
N VAL A 112 -3.46 2.20 7.53
CA VAL A 112 -3.22 1.68 8.90
C VAL A 112 -3.77 0.27 9.08
N ASP A 113 -5.03 0.03 8.67
CA ASP A 113 -5.74 -1.24 8.85
C ASP A 113 -6.03 -1.96 7.52
N GLY A 114 -5.39 -1.52 6.45
CA GLY A 114 -5.60 -1.94 5.07
C GLY A 114 -5.14 -0.84 4.12
N THR A 115 -5.07 -1.12 2.83
CA THR A 115 -4.67 -0.09 1.86
C THR A 115 -5.72 1.01 1.78
N LYS A 116 -5.26 2.26 1.68
CA LYS A 116 -6.09 3.46 1.51
C LYS A 116 -5.72 4.09 0.16
N SER A 117 -6.72 4.59 -0.57
CA SER A 117 -6.46 5.42 -1.75
C SER A 117 -6.11 6.84 -1.32
N PHE A 118 -5.07 7.42 -1.93
CA PHE A 118 -4.68 8.80 -1.72
C PHE A 118 -4.87 9.58 -3.02
N GLU A 119 -5.14 10.88 -2.90
CA GLU A 119 -5.19 11.78 -4.04
C GLU A 119 -3.90 12.60 -4.12
N TYR A 120 -3.44 12.88 -5.33
CA TYR A 120 -2.33 13.79 -5.58
C TYR A 120 -2.55 14.52 -6.90
N THR A 121 -1.86 15.63 -7.08
CA THR A 121 -1.79 16.33 -8.36
C THR A 121 -0.34 16.43 -8.77
N LEU A 122 -0.08 16.46 -10.08
CA LEU A 122 1.23 16.83 -10.59
C LEU A 122 1.39 18.35 -10.47
N PRO A 123 2.45 18.87 -9.82
CA PRO A 123 2.71 20.30 -9.75
C PRO A 123 3.06 20.87 -11.12
N ASP A 124 2.84 22.18 -11.27
CA ASP A 124 3.15 22.95 -12.48
C ASP A 124 4.64 23.01 -12.81
N SER A 125 5.50 22.75 -11.82
CA SER A 125 6.95 22.65 -11.97
C SER A 125 7.44 21.47 -12.81
N ILE A 126 6.59 20.46 -13.06
CA ILE A 126 6.97 19.30 -13.90
C ILE A 126 6.88 19.68 -15.38
N PRO A 127 7.90 19.41 -16.20
CA PRO A 127 7.85 19.66 -17.65
C PRO A 127 6.91 18.69 -18.37
N ASN A 128 6.46 19.10 -19.56
CA ASN A 128 5.70 18.21 -20.46
C ASN A 128 6.57 17.04 -20.97
N GLY A 129 5.93 15.90 -21.22
CA GLY A 129 6.52 14.73 -21.85
C GLY A 129 6.63 13.52 -20.93
N LYS A 130 7.37 12.51 -21.40
CA LYS A 130 7.51 11.23 -20.72
C LYS A 130 8.52 11.31 -19.60
N GLY A 131 8.22 10.64 -18.49
CA GLY A 131 9.14 10.46 -17.37
C GLY A 131 8.66 9.35 -16.45
N THR A 132 9.27 9.29 -15.27
CA THR A 132 8.98 8.26 -14.27
C THR A 132 8.41 8.88 -13.00
N PHE A 133 7.22 8.42 -12.62
CA PHE A 133 6.68 8.60 -11.28
C PHE A 133 7.25 7.52 -10.36
N ALA A 134 7.63 7.89 -9.13
CA ALA A 134 8.11 6.97 -8.11
C ALA A 134 7.27 7.10 -6.84
N TRP A 135 6.72 5.98 -6.38
CA TRP A 135 6.24 5.83 -5.02
C TRP A 135 7.34 5.21 -4.18
N SER A 136 7.64 5.86 -3.06
CA SER A 136 8.54 5.35 -2.04
C SER A 136 7.81 5.23 -0.71
N TRP A 137 8.10 4.20 0.06
CA TRP A 137 7.48 3.98 1.37
C TRP A 137 8.46 3.39 2.38
N PHE A 138 8.43 3.96 3.58
CA PHE A 138 9.17 3.51 4.75
C PHE A 138 8.20 2.90 5.74
N ALA A 139 8.12 1.57 5.73
CA ALA A 139 7.24 0.81 6.59
C ALA A 139 7.63 0.96 8.07
N LYS A 140 6.61 1.18 8.91
CA LYS A 140 6.79 1.47 10.33
C LYS A 140 6.98 0.21 11.18
N MET A 141 6.13 -0.80 11.00
CA MET A 141 6.06 -2.00 11.85
C MET A 141 6.42 -3.28 11.08
N SER A 142 7.59 -3.26 10.44
CA SER A 142 8.17 -4.39 9.69
C SER A 142 9.18 -5.21 10.50
N GLY A 143 9.51 -4.79 11.74
CA GLY A 143 10.51 -5.44 12.59
C GLY A 143 11.97 -5.08 12.25
N ALA A 144 12.22 -4.56 11.06
CA ALA A 144 13.48 -3.95 10.64
C ALA A 144 13.20 -2.73 9.74
N PRO A 145 14.14 -1.78 9.57
CA PRO A 145 13.94 -0.66 8.67
C PRO A 145 13.84 -1.15 7.22
N GLU A 146 12.71 -0.90 6.57
CA GLU A 146 12.45 -1.31 5.18
C GLU A 146 12.27 -0.08 4.27
N PHE A 147 12.58 -0.26 3.00
CA PHE A 147 12.37 0.73 1.96
C PHE A 147 11.69 0.08 0.76
N TYR A 148 10.49 0.54 0.45
CA TYR A 148 9.75 0.10 -0.72
C TYR A 148 9.84 1.17 -1.80
N MET A 149 10.01 0.76 -3.05
CA MET A 149 9.99 1.66 -4.18
C MET A 149 9.37 0.97 -5.39
N ASN A 150 8.34 1.59 -5.96
CA ASN A 150 7.80 1.22 -7.27
C ASN A 150 7.77 2.45 -8.17
N CYS A 151 7.91 2.21 -9.47
CA CYS A 151 7.93 3.28 -10.45
C CYS A 151 6.94 3.00 -11.58
N ALA A 152 6.36 4.06 -12.12
CA ALA A 152 5.38 4.00 -13.20
C ALA A 152 5.78 4.94 -14.34
N PRO A 153 5.63 4.51 -15.61
CA PRO A 153 5.79 5.39 -16.76
C PRO A 153 4.64 6.37 -16.81
N ILE A 154 4.93 7.66 -16.88
CA ILE A 154 3.92 8.70 -17.03
C ILE A 154 4.19 9.56 -18.27
N ASP A 155 3.12 10.05 -18.89
CA ASP A 155 3.16 11.04 -19.97
C ASP A 155 2.46 12.31 -19.51
N VAL A 156 3.24 13.36 -19.28
CA VAL A 156 2.81 14.59 -18.61
C VAL A 156 2.37 15.62 -19.65
N THR A 157 1.19 16.20 -19.43
CA THR A 157 0.66 17.31 -20.24
C THR A 157 0.27 18.52 -19.39
N GLY A 158 0.30 19.71 -19.98
CA GLY A 158 -0.01 20.97 -19.29
C GLY A 158 1.06 21.43 -18.30
N GLY A 159 2.27 20.88 -18.38
CA GLY A 159 3.39 21.18 -17.50
C GLY A 159 4.25 22.36 -17.96
N ALA A 160 5.35 22.58 -17.24
CA ALA A 160 6.35 23.60 -17.51
C ALA A 160 7.00 23.43 -18.90
N ALA A 161 7.61 24.52 -19.37
CA ALA A 161 8.38 24.54 -20.61
C ALA A 161 9.75 23.85 -20.48
N ASP A 162 10.31 23.82 -19.27
CA ASP A 162 11.60 23.22 -18.95
C ASP A 162 11.60 22.62 -17.53
N ALA A 163 12.71 21.99 -17.15
CA ALA A 163 12.86 21.29 -15.87
C ALA A 163 13.31 22.19 -14.71
N SER A 164 13.49 23.51 -14.88
CA SER A 164 14.06 24.36 -13.83
C SER A 164 13.22 24.38 -12.54
N GLY A 165 11.90 24.37 -12.67
CA GLY A 165 10.99 24.26 -11.53
C GLY A 165 11.09 22.90 -10.85
N LEU A 166 11.23 21.83 -11.62
CA LEU A 166 11.43 20.47 -11.11
C LEU A 166 12.76 20.35 -10.36
N ASP A 167 13.84 20.92 -10.90
CA ASP A 167 15.19 20.87 -10.34
C ASP A 167 15.27 21.58 -8.97
N ALA A 168 14.42 22.59 -8.77
CA ALA A 168 14.30 23.32 -7.51
C ALA A 168 13.53 22.54 -6.41
N LEU A 169 12.83 21.46 -6.76
CA LEU A 169 12.17 20.60 -5.77
C LEU A 169 13.20 19.80 -4.96
N PRO A 170 12.85 19.38 -3.74
CA PRO A 170 13.70 18.52 -2.93
C PRO A 170 14.01 17.20 -3.62
N ASP A 171 15.21 16.67 -3.37
CA ASP A 171 15.53 15.29 -3.74
C ASP A 171 14.74 14.30 -2.87
N MET A 172 14.34 13.18 -3.46
CA MET A 172 13.65 12.10 -2.76
C MET A 172 14.50 11.58 -1.61
N PHE A 173 13.87 11.44 -0.46
CA PHE A 173 14.47 10.86 0.73
C PHE A 173 14.81 9.39 0.49
N GLN A 174 16.06 9.02 0.78
CA GLN A 174 16.57 7.66 0.68
C GLN A 174 17.11 7.23 2.04
N ALA A 175 16.63 6.09 2.53
CA ALA A 175 17.08 5.46 3.76
C ALA A 175 16.96 3.94 3.65
N ASN A 176 17.51 3.23 4.63
CA ASN A 176 17.40 1.76 4.74
C ASN A 176 17.97 0.97 3.55
N ILE A 177 18.84 1.59 2.76
CA ILE A 177 19.52 0.98 1.62
C ILE A 177 21.04 1.12 1.81
N ALA A 178 21.82 0.20 1.22
CA ALA A 178 23.27 0.13 1.48
C ALA A 178 24.06 1.36 1.01
N SER A 179 23.52 2.16 0.10
CA SER A 179 24.14 3.40 -0.38
C SER A 179 24.09 4.56 0.61
N THR A 180 23.40 4.42 1.76
CA THR A 180 23.28 5.47 2.76
C THR A 180 23.37 4.94 4.20
N THR A 181 23.91 5.79 5.08
CA THR A 181 23.88 5.56 6.53
C THR A 181 22.53 5.94 7.15
N CYS A 182 21.66 6.64 6.40
CA CYS A 182 20.35 7.07 6.87
C CYS A 182 19.43 5.86 7.16
N LYS A 183 18.77 5.90 8.30
CA LYS A 183 17.81 4.89 8.77
C LYS A 183 16.50 5.54 9.19
N SER A 184 15.39 4.93 8.77
CA SER A 184 14.07 5.27 9.32
C SER A 184 13.97 4.82 10.77
N PRO A 185 13.16 5.50 11.60
CA PRO A 185 12.91 5.06 12.96
C PRO A 185 12.09 3.76 12.95
N LEU A 186 12.34 2.88 13.92
CA LEU A 186 11.56 1.66 14.10
C LEU A 186 10.24 1.96 14.80
N ASN A 187 9.14 1.34 14.35
CA ASN A 187 7.81 1.48 14.95
C ASN A 187 7.29 2.92 15.04
N LYS A 188 7.87 3.85 14.28
CA LYS A 188 7.40 5.23 14.08
C LYS A 188 7.35 5.57 12.60
N ALA A 189 6.45 6.46 12.20
CA ALA A 189 6.43 6.98 10.84
C ALA A 189 7.58 7.98 10.66
N VAL A 190 8.25 7.96 9.50
CA VAL A 190 9.37 8.87 9.22
C VAL A 190 8.82 10.29 9.10
N LYS A 191 9.40 11.23 9.87
CA LYS A 191 9.31 12.65 9.58
C LYS A 191 10.39 13.01 8.56
N PHE A 192 10.02 13.34 7.34
CA PHE A 192 10.98 13.60 6.29
C PHE A 192 11.80 14.86 6.63
N PRO A 193 13.14 14.82 6.49
CA PRO A 193 13.95 16.03 6.66
C PRO A 193 13.54 17.14 5.70
N ASN A 194 13.16 16.79 4.47
CA ASN A 194 12.65 17.71 3.47
C ASN A 194 11.39 17.13 2.79
N PRO A 195 10.19 17.43 3.30
CA PRO A 195 8.95 16.90 2.72
C PRO A 195 8.51 17.61 1.43
N GLY A 196 9.16 18.72 1.05
CA GLY A 196 8.67 19.63 0.02
C GLY A 196 7.45 20.43 0.47
N SER A 197 6.90 21.23 -0.44
CA SER A 197 5.78 22.15 -0.16
C SER A 197 4.41 21.49 -0.12
N ASN A 198 4.28 20.27 -0.65
CA ASN A 198 3.04 19.50 -0.66
C ASN A 198 3.13 18.35 0.34
N LEU A 199 2.80 18.65 1.59
CA LEU A 199 2.84 17.71 2.71
C LEU A 199 1.42 17.40 3.18
N GLU A 200 1.09 16.11 3.22
CA GLU A 200 -0.11 15.58 3.87
C GLU A 200 0.28 14.95 5.21
N ASP A 201 -0.39 15.36 6.29
CA ASP A 201 -0.34 14.66 7.58
C ASP A 201 -1.36 13.50 7.55
N GLY A 202 -0.86 12.27 7.64
CA GLY A 202 -1.69 11.06 7.66
C GLY A 202 -2.36 10.78 9.00
N GLY A 203 -2.15 11.61 10.02
CA GLY A 203 -2.91 11.63 11.27
C GLY A 203 -2.54 10.54 12.28
N THR A 204 -1.41 9.87 12.11
CA THR A 204 -0.97 8.79 13.03
C THR A 204 -0.27 9.30 14.29
N ASN A 205 0.07 10.59 14.36
CA ASN A 205 0.63 11.28 15.55
C ASN A 205 1.86 10.60 16.15
N ASP A 206 2.69 9.99 15.31
CA ASP A 206 3.84 9.18 15.71
C ASP A 206 5.05 9.39 14.80
N LEU A 207 5.14 10.58 14.23
CA LEU A 207 6.26 11.01 13.39
C LEU A 207 7.53 11.12 14.22
N GLU A 208 8.62 10.58 13.71
CA GLU A 208 9.94 10.60 14.34
C GLU A 208 11.00 10.89 13.26
N ALA A 209 12.01 11.68 13.59
CA ALA A 209 13.07 12.00 12.66
C ALA A 209 13.91 10.74 12.33
N PRO A 210 14.40 10.59 11.09
CA PRO A 210 15.36 9.54 10.77
C PRO A 210 16.72 9.83 11.41
N THR A 211 17.57 8.81 11.49
CA THR A 211 18.91 8.90 12.08
C THR A 211 19.98 8.62 11.03
N GLY A 212 21.15 9.25 11.16
CA GLY A 212 22.27 9.13 10.21
C GLY A 212 22.34 10.33 9.26
N GLU A 213 23.05 10.17 8.14
CA GLU A 213 23.21 11.23 7.13
C GLU A 213 22.02 11.21 6.15
N CYS A 214 20.97 11.92 6.53
CA CYS A 214 19.64 11.84 5.91
C CYS A 214 19.34 12.97 4.90
N GLY A 215 20.38 13.61 4.36
CA GLY A 215 20.25 14.76 3.48
C GLY A 215 19.86 16.06 4.21
N ALA A 216 19.78 17.15 3.45
CA ALA A 216 19.48 18.48 4.01
C ALA A 216 18.04 18.57 4.53
N SER A 217 17.86 19.22 5.67
CA SER A 217 16.54 19.58 6.19
C SER A 217 15.95 20.69 5.31
N GLY A 218 14.76 20.48 4.77
CA GLY A 218 13.99 21.50 4.06
C GLY A 218 13.03 22.24 4.98
N SER A 219 12.48 23.34 4.49
CA SER A 219 11.40 24.03 5.19
C SER A 219 10.10 23.25 5.00
N SER A 220 9.56 22.64 6.06
CA SER A 220 8.19 22.14 6.03
C SER A 220 7.23 23.31 5.76
N PRO A 221 6.19 23.15 4.91
CA PRO A 221 5.13 24.13 4.82
C PRO A 221 4.44 24.22 6.19
N THR A 222 4.34 25.43 6.73
CA THR A 222 3.61 25.69 7.99
C THR A 222 2.18 25.21 7.84
N THR A 223 1.76 24.24 8.64
CA THR A 223 0.33 23.91 8.83
C THR A 223 -0.41 25.21 9.15
N PRO A 224 -1.53 25.55 8.49
CA PRO A 224 -2.31 26.72 8.87
C PRO A 224 -2.79 26.55 10.31
N GLN A 225 -2.12 27.23 11.24
CA GLN A 225 -2.62 27.41 12.59
C GLN A 225 -3.90 28.23 12.46
N GLN A 226 -5.02 27.64 12.87
CA GLN A 226 -6.31 28.31 12.96
C GLN A 226 -6.12 29.67 13.68
N PRO A 227 -6.48 30.81 13.06
CA PRO A 227 -6.31 32.09 13.71
C PRO A 227 -7.14 32.14 14.99
N ALA A 228 -6.50 32.54 16.08
CA ALA A 228 -7.18 32.92 17.30
C ALA A 228 -8.13 34.09 17.00
N SER A 229 -9.39 33.93 17.38
CA SER A 229 -10.44 34.93 17.22
C SER A 229 -10.05 36.25 17.88
N SER A 230 -10.11 37.36 17.14
CA SER A 230 -10.14 38.71 17.67
C SER A 230 -11.24 39.53 16.98
N PRO A 231 -11.84 40.51 17.67
CA PRO A 231 -13.27 40.80 17.57
C PRO A 231 -13.66 41.66 16.37
N ALA A 232 -14.93 41.52 15.99
CA ALA A 232 -15.57 42.20 14.86
C ALA A 232 -15.68 43.73 15.07
N PRO A 233 -15.53 44.55 14.00
CA PRO A 233 -15.89 45.96 14.05
C PRO A 233 -17.40 46.17 13.88
N GLU A 234 -17.95 47.13 14.64
CA GLU A 234 -19.34 47.55 14.61
C GLU A 234 -19.71 48.29 13.31
N THR A 235 -20.90 47.98 12.78
CA THR A 235 -21.51 48.62 11.60
C THR A 235 -22.45 49.75 12.05
N PRO A 236 -22.38 50.97 11.46
CA PRO A 236 -23.36 52.01 11.76
C PRO A 236 -24.69 51.79 11.01
N GLU A 237 -25.77 52.03 11.74
CA GLU A 237 -27.18 51.97 11.33
C GLU A 237 -27.57 53.14 10.41
N ALA A 238 -28.40 52.89 9.39
CA ALA A 238 -29.00 53.90 8.53
C ALA A 238 -30.55 53.82 8.60
N PRO A 239 -31.28 54.95 8.65
CA PRO A 239 -32.72 54.95 8.89
C PRO A 239 -33.55 54.83 7.60
N ALA A 240 -34.78 54.33 7.77
CA ALA A 240 -35.81 54.19 6.73
C ALA A 240 -36.61 55.49 6.50
N VAL A 241 -37.09 55.75 5.27
CA VAL A 241 -38.51 55.98 4.90
C VAL A 241 -38.73 56.25 3.38
N SER A 242 -39.74 55.55 2.83
CA SER A 242 -40.83 55.89 1.88
C SER A 242 -40.67 56.68 0.53
N ALA A 243 -41.34 56.13 -0.51
CA ALA A 243 -41.44 56.47 -1.95
C ALA A 243 -42.34 57.72 -2.28
N PRO A 244 -42.66 58.17 -3.55
CA PRO A 244 -43.06 57.38 -4.76
C PRO A 244 -42.78 57.93 -6.21
N ALA A 245 -43.20 57.12 -7.24
CA ALA A 245 -43.67 57.43 -8.63
C ALA A 245 -42.69 58.09 -9.66
N VAL A 246 -42.60 57.80 -10.97
CA VAL A 246 -43.50 57.29 -12.05
C VAL A 246 -42.71 56.98 -13.37
N SER A 247 -43.24 56.04 -14.17
CA SER A 247 -43.33 55.97 -15.66
C SER A 247 -42.10 55.86 -16.61
N SER A 248 -41.98 54.72 -17.31
CA SER A 248 -41.86 54.67 -18.81
C SER A 248 -41.97 53.24 -19.41
N PRO A 249 -42.34 53.10 -20.71
CA PRO A 249 -43.03 51.92 -21.24
C PRO A 249 -42.16 50.91 -22.01
N ALA A 250 -42.86 49.85 -22.42
CA ALA A 250 -42.46 48.53 -22.87
C ALA A 250 -41.74 48.39 -24.25
N ALA A 251 -41.00 47.29 -24.39
CA ALA A 251 -40.66 46.64 -25.66
C ALA A 251 -40.76 45.11 -25.55
N ALA A 252 -41.08 44.47 -26.68
CA ALA A 252 -41.78 43.20 -26.88
C ALA A 252 -41.06 41.88 -26.47
N PRO A 253 -41.80 40.76 -26.29
CA PRO A 253 -41.24 39.45 -26.01
C PRO A 253 -40.86 38.66 -27.27
N VAL A 254 -39.70 37.99 -27.25
CA VAL A 254 -39.30 36.97 -28.21
C VAL A 254 -39.44 35.60 -27.56
N GLN A 255 -40.23 34.72 -28.19
CA GLN A 255 -40.49 33.34 -27.76
C GLN A 255 -39.26 32.46 -28.06
N SER A 256 -38.91 31.58 -27.12
CA SER A 256 -37.97 30.48 -27.34
C SER A 256 -38.67 29.15 -27.07
N THR A 257 -38.63 28.25 -28.05
CA THR A 257 -39.27 26.93 -28.07
C THR A 257 -38.32 25.88 -27.51
N LEU A 258 -38.67 25.25 -26.38
CA LEU A 258 -38.03 24.03 -25.88
C LEU A 258 -38.93 22.83 -26.17
N ALA A 259 -38.39 21.85 -26.92
CA ALA A 259 -39.02 20.57 -27.19
C ALA A 259 -38.51 19.52 -26.19
N THR A 260 -39.43 18.91 -25.45
CA THR A 260 -39.18 17.82 -24.50
C THR A 260 -39.16 16.49 -25.26
N VAL A 261 -38.06 15.75 -25.19
CA VAL A 261 -37.95 14.38 -25.72
C VAL A 261 -38.22 13.40 -24.57
N VAL A 262 -39.34 12.69 -24.63
CA VAL A 262 -39.69 11.58 -23.73
C VAL A 262 -39.36 10.28 -24.46
N ALA A 263 -38.42 9.50 -23.93
CA ALA A 263 -38.12 8.15 -24.42
C ALA A 263 -38.91 7.12 -23.61
N THR A 264 -39.74 6.34 -24.30
CA THR A 264 -40.49 5.19 -23.79
C THR A 264 -39.65 3.89 -23.88
N PRO A 265 -39.82 2.93 -22.95
CA PRO A 265 -39.12 1.65 -23.00
C PRO A 265 -39.83 0.64 -23.92
N ALA A 266 -39.04 -0.16 -24.65
CA ALA A 266 -39.50 -1.23 -25.54
C ALA A 266 -39.63 -2.59 -24.80
N PRO A 267 -40.50 -3.51 -25.26
CA PRO A 267 -40.88 -4.71 -24.51
C PRO A 267 -40.02 -5.95 -24.80
N ALA A 268 -40.06 -6.87 -23.84
CA ALA A 268 -39.37 -8.16 -23.81
C ALA A 268 -39.89 -9.18 -24.83
N ALA A 269 -38.97 -9.96 -25.41
CA ALA A 269 -39.27 -11.15 -26.19
C ALA A 269 -38.59 -12.39 -25.58
N THR A 270 -39.40 -13.42 -25.38
CA THR A 270 -39.07 -14.78 -24.95
C THR A 270 -38.41 -15.58 -26.07
N GLY A 271 -37.33 -16.29 -25.77
CA GLY A 271 -36.70 -17.28 -26.66
C GLY A 271 -35.93 -18.32 -25.85
N SER A 272 -36.37 -19.57 -25.94
CA SER A 272 -35.81 -20.77 -25.32
C SER A 272 -34.67 -21.36 -26.15
N ALA A 273 -33.56 -21.79 -25.53
CA ALA A 273 -32.75 -22.93 -25.95
C ALA A 273 -31.61 -23.26 -24.95
N GLY A 274 -31.66 -24.47 -24.39
CA GLY A 274 -30.54 -25.42 -24.37
C GLY A 274 -29.35 -25.19 -23.44
N ALA A 275 -29.36 -25.89 -22.30
CA ALA A 275 -28.16 -26.27 -21.55
C ALA A 275 -27.26 -27.25 -22.34
N PRO A 276 -25.95 -27.32 -22.02
CA PRO A 276 -25.23 -28.59 -22.10
C PRO A 276 -24.89 -29.11 -20.71
N SER A 277 -25.26 -30.37 -20.50
CA SER A 277 -24.89 -31.22 -19.39
C SER A 277 -23.41 -31.62 -19.46
N ALA A 278 -22.87 -31.90 -18.27
CA ALA A 278 -21.74 -32.77 -18.05
C ALA A 278 -21.86 -34.09 -18.82
N GLY A 279 -20.72 -34.57 -19.31
CA GLY A 279 -20.54 -35.90 -19.89
C GLY A 279 -19.08 -36.31 -19.74
N GLY A 280 -18.84 -37.37 -18.98
CA GLY A 280 -17.54 -38.00 -18.80
C GLY A 280 -17.24 -39.10 -19.81
N ASN A 281 -16.26 -39.93 -19.42
CA ASN A 281 -15.60 -41.08 -20.08
C ASN A 281 -14.24 -40.67 -20.67
N GLY A 282 -13.11 -41.34 -20.39
CA GLY A 282 -12.88 -42.67 -19.83
C GLY A 282 -11.79 -43.37 -20.66
N ASN A 283 -10.98 -44.22 -20.01
CA ASN A 283 -9.94 -45.16 -20.49
C ASN A 283 -8.49 -44.66 -20.34
N GLU A 284 -7.73 -45.14 -19.34
CA GLU A 284 -6.94 -46.41 -19.25
C GLU A 284 -5.62 -46.34 -20.04
N ALA A 285 -4.44 -46.80 -19.62
CA ALA A 285 -3.94 -47.66 -18.52
C ALA A 285 -2.45 -47.28 -18.30
N GLY A 286 -1.66 -47.71 -17.31
CA GLY A 286 -1.71 -48.61 -16.16
C GLY A 286 -0.44 -48.31 -15.32
N SER A 287 0.14 -49.10 -14.43
CA SER A 287 -0.14 -50.36 -13.72
C SER A 287 1.01 -50.52 -12.69
N GLY A 288 0.68 -50.97 -11.49
CA GLY A 288 1.57 -51.76 -10.60
C GLY A 288 2.23 -51.02 -9.43
N SER A 289 2.56 -51.63 -8.29
CA SER A 289 2.05 -52.75 -7.48
C SER A 289 3.05 -52.90 -6.30
N SER A 290 2.51 -53.06 -5.08
CA SER A 290 3.01 -53.88 -3.94
C SER A 290 4.32 -53.61 -3.17
N GLY A 291 4.21 -53.82 -1.84
CA GLY A 291 5.27 -54.33 -0.93
C GLY A 291 5.83 -53.27 0.03
N SER A 292 5.40 -53.17 1.30
CA SER A 292 5.62 -54.07 2.46
C SER A 292 7.09 -54.27 2.83
N GLY A 293 7.48 -53.92 4.07
CA GLY A 293 8.73 -54.42 4.65
C GLY A 293 9.38 -53.53 5.71
N SER A 294 9.26 -53.97 6.96
CA SER A 294 9.73 -53.42 8.24
C SER A 294 11.27 -53.28 8.41
N THR A 295 11.63 -52.66 9.55
CA THR A 295 12.91 -52.57 10.30
C THR A 295 13.68 -51.26 10.10
N GLY A 296 13.97 -50.43 11.10
CA GLY A 296 14.04 -50.60 12.55
C GLY A 296 15.49 -50.46 13.02
N SER A 297 15.91 -49.26 13.43
CA SER A 297 16.80 -49.04 14.59
C SER A 297 17.12 -47.54 14.80
N THR A 298 16.52 -47.00 15.85
CA THR A 298 17.12 -46.30 17.01
C THR A 298 18.43 -45.50 16.92
N GLY A 299 18.35 -44.25 17.41
CA GLY A 299 19.44 -43.40 17.94
C GLY A 299 19.07 -41.91 17.91
N SER A 300 18.21 -41.41 18.82
CA SER A 300 18.53 -40.53 19.98
C SER A 300 19.35 -39.27 19.66
N THR A 301 19.05 -38.03 20.06
CA THR A 301 18.08 -37.43 21.01
C THR A 301 18.17 -35.91 20.84
N GLY A 302 17.04 -35.20 20.78
CA GLY A 302 16.97 -33.74 20.78
C GLY A 302 15.51 -33.30 20.79
N GLY A 303 14.91 -33.25 21.98
CA GLY A 303 13.47 -33.15 22.18
C GLY A 303 12.85 -31.84 21.70
N SER A 304 11.75 -31.96 20.95
CA SER A 304 10.64 -31.02 20.96
C SER A 304 9.38 -31.82 20.69
N SER A 305 8.48 -31.83 21.65
CA SER A 305 7.24 -32.61 21.68
C SER A 305 6.37 -32.31 20.45
N THR A 306 6.38 -33.17 19.44
CA THR A 306 5.46 -33.08 18.29
C THR A 306 4.02 -33.27 18.77
N GLY A 307 3.23 -32.21 18.76
CA GLY A 307 1.79 -32.31 18.97
C GLY A 307 1.12 -32.84 17.71
N ALA A 308 0.09 -33.67 17.87
CA ALA A 308 -0.76 -34.12 16.76
C ALA A 308 -1.81 -33.05 16.45
N CYS A 309 -2.11 -32.84 15.17
CA CYS A 309 -3.12 -31.89 14.70
C CYS A 309 -3.88 -32.45 13.48
N THR A 310 -5.08 -31.95 13.22
CA THR A 310 -5.96 -32.45 12.14
C THR A 310 -6.31 -31.40 11.08
N SER A 311 -5.99 -30.13 11.31
CA SER A 311 -6.31 -29.03 10.39
C SER A 311 -5.03 -28.45 9.79
N GLU A 312 -4.70 -28.90 8.59
CA GLU A 312 -3.53 -28.46 7.83
C GLU A 312 -3.48 -26.92 7.68
N GLY A 313 -2.32 -26.32 7.95
CA GLY A 313 -2.11 -24.88 7.94
C GLY A 313 -2.72 -24.11 9.12
N GLY A 314 -3.46 -24.79 10.00
CA GLY A 314 -4.06 -24.18 11.19
C GLY A 314 -3.03 -23.88 12.29
N ILE A 315 -3.24 -22.79 13.02
CA ILE A 315 -2.50 -22.50 14.25
C ILE A 315 -3.05 -23.38 15.38
N VAL A 316 -2.17 -24.11 16.05
CA VAL A 316 -2.47 -24.87 17.26
C VAL A 316 -1.85 -24.14 18.44
N CYS A 317 -2.58 -24.02 19.55
CA CYS A 317 -2.07 -23.40 20.77
C CYS A 317 -1.69 -24.47 21.78
N ASN A 318 -0.49 -24.37 22.36
CA ASN A 318 -0.05 -25.17 23.50
C ASN A 318 0.12 -24.26 24.71
N GLY A 319 -0.99 -23.99 25.37
CA GLY A 319 -1.08 -22.95 26.39
C GLY A 319 -0.98 -21.53 25.79
N PRO A 320 -0.94 -20.49 26.64
CA PRO A 320 -1.01 -19.10 26.20
C PRO A 320 0.31 -18.60 25.57
N THR A 321 1.43 -19.27 25.81
CA THR A 321 2.76 -18.79 25.43
C THR A 321 3.37 -19.52 24.25
N LYS A 322 2.76 -20.61 23.76
CA LYS A 322 3.28 -21.35 22.62
C LYS A 322 2.20 -21.55 21.55
N PHE A 323 2.63 -21.44 20.30
CA PHE A 323 1.82 -21.75 19.13
C PHE A 323 2.62 -22.65 18.19
N GLY A 324 1.95 -23.32 17.26
CA GLY A 324 2.62 -24.02 16.19
C GLY A 324 1.70 -24.15 14.98
N LEU A 325 2.28 -24.32 13.80
CA LEU A 325 1.52 -24.53 12.57
C LEU A 325 1.39 -26.03 12.32
N CYS A 326 0.16 -26.46 12.03
CA CYS A 326 -0.12 -27.83 11.65
C CYS A 326 0.37 -28.11 10.22
N ASN A 327 1.24 -29.12 10.06
CA ASN A 327 1.70 -29.58 8.76
C ASN A 327 1.87 -31.11 8.77
N GLY A 328 1.09 -31.81 7.95
CA GLY A 328 1.10 -33.27 7.83
C GLY A 328 0.79 -33.98 9.15
N GLY A 329 -0.16 -33.45 9.93
CA GLY A 329 -0.52 -33.96 11.25
C GLY A 329 0.53 -33.75 12.35
N SER A 330 1.61 -33.00 12.06
CA SER A 330 2.68 -32.68 13.00
C SER A 330 2.74 -31.18 13.30
N VAL A 331 3.11 -30.82 14.53
CA VAL A 331 3.28 -29.43 14.97
C VAL A 331 4.68 -29.22 15.54
N VAL A 332 5.37 -28.19 15.03
CA VAL A 332 6.58 -27.64 15.64
C VAL A 332 6.19 -26.43 16.49
N TRP A 333 6.53 -26.46 17.78
CA TRP A 333 6.15 -25.41 18.73
C TRP A 333 7.13 -24.24 18.72
N GLN A 334 6.59 -23.03 18.75
CA GLN A 334 7.30 -21.76 18.87
C GLN A 334 6.67 -20.92 19.99
N ASP A 335 7.46 -20.03 20.58
CA ASP A 335 6.93 -19.07 21.56
C ASP A 335 6.13 -17.97 20.84
N VAL A 336 5.04 -17.53 21.45
CA VAL A 336 4.29 -16.36 20.98
C VAL A 336 5.13 -15.10 21.16
N ALA A 337 4.97 -14.12 20.28
CA ALA A 337 5.69 -12.85 20.39
C ALA A 337 5.40 -12.14 21.73
N PRO A 338 6.36 -11.40 22.30
CA PRO A 338 6.13 -10.62 23.52
C PRO A 338 4.88 -9.74 23.41
N GLY A 339 4.04 -9.76 24.45
CA GLY A 339 2.78 -9.02 24.46
C GLY A 339 1.61 -9.69 23.74
N THR A 340 1.77 -10.92 23.24
CA THR A 340 0.68 -11.73 22.65
C THR A 340 0.39 -13.00 23.47
N THR A 341 -0.74 -13.65 23.17
CA THR A 341 -1.15 -14.95 23.70
C THR A 341 -1.82 -15.79 22.62
N CYS A 342 -1.52 -17.10 22.59
CA CYS A 342 -2.25 -18.05 21.75
C CYS A 342 -3.46 -18.61 22.51
N SER A 343 -4.66 -18.47 21.96
CA SER A 343 -5.86 -19.13 22.45
C SER A 343 -6.77 -19.52 21.29
N ASN A 344 -7.34 -20.73 21.33
CA ASN A 344 -8.29 -21.23 20.34
C ASN A 344 -7.80 -21.12 18.88
N GLY A 345 -6.51 -21.37 18.64
CA GLY A 345 -5.91 -21.28 17.30
C GLY A 345 -5.75 -19.86 16.77
N VAL A 346 -5.78 -18.86 17.67
CA VAL A 346 -5.58 -17.44 17.33
C VAL A 346 -4.50 -16.86 18.23
N ILE A 347 -3.55 -16.13 17.63
CA ILE A 347 -2.57 -15.33 18.37
C ILE A 347 -3.12 -13.91 18.45
N SER A 348 -3.44 -13.46 19.65
CA SER A 348 -4.00 -12.14 19.90
C SER A 348 -3.14 -11.37 20.89
N LYS A 349 -3.28 -10.05 20.91
CA LYS A 349 -2.60 -9.20 21.89
C LYS A 349 -3.08 -9.61 23.29
N ARG A 350 -2.15 -9.82 24.22
CA ARG A 350 -2.46 -10.17 25.60
C ARG A 350 -3.34 -9.06 26.16
N SER A 351 -4.61 -9.36 26.45
CA SER A 351 -5.49 -8.42 27.14
C SER A 351 -4.87 -8.09 28.49
N MET A 352 -4.19 -6.95 28.56
CA MET A 352 -3.85 -6.33 29.83
C MET A 352 -5.13 -5.72 30.40
N TYR A 353 -6.09 -6.58 30.78
CA TYR A 353 -7.01 -6.18 31.82
C TYR A 353 -6.13 -6.02 33.06
N TYR A 354 -5.87 -4.75 33.39
CA TYR A 354 -5.30 -4.34 34.66
C TYR A 354 -6.11 -4.97 35.80
N GLY A 355 -5.73 -6.17 36.21
CA GLY A 355 -5.81 -6.55 37.60
C GLY A 355 -4.90 -5.56 38.32
N ARG A 356 -5.49 -4.50 38.88
CA ARG A 356 -4.81 -3.65 39.84
C ARG A 356 -4.14 -4.58 40.85
N ALA A 357 -2.82 -4.67 40.82
CA ALA A 357 -2.08 -5.06 42.00
C ALA A 357 -2.42 -4.01 43.05
N ALA A 358 -3.31 -4.35 43.98
CA ALA A 358 -3.56 -3.56 45.16
C ALA A 358 -2.22 -3.40 45.87
N ARG A 359 -1.61 -2.22 45.76
CA ARG A 359 -0.50 -1.83 46.61
C ARG A 359 -0.99 -1.92 48.05
N ALA A 360 -0.27 -2.68 48.86
CA ALA A 360 -0.44 -2.75 50.29
C ALA A 360 -0.46 -1.34 50.88
N ALA A 361 -1.57 -0.97 51.51
CA ALA A 361 -1.58 0.12 52.47
C ALA A 361 -1.18 -0.48 53.82
N PHE A 362 0.06 -0.25 54.22
CA PHE A 362 0.41 -0.24 55.63
C PHE A 362 -0.37 0.91 56.28
N GLN A 363 -1.26 0.60 57.22
CA GLN A 363 -1.72 1.55 58.23
C GLN A 363 -1.18 1.06 59.58
N ASN A 364 -0.56 2.01 60.27
CA ASN A 364 -0.14 1.96 61.65
C ASN A 364 -1.33 2.35 62.54
#